data_AF-A0AAE9YHI9-F1
#
_entry.id   AF-A0AAE9YHI9-F1
#
_cell.length_a   1.000
_cell.length_b   1.000
_cell.length_c   1.000
_cell.angle_alpha   90.00
_cell.angle_beta   90.00
_cell.angle_gamma   90.00
#
_symmetry.space_group_name_H-M   'P 1'
#
loop_
_entity.id
_entity.type
_entity.pdbx_description
1 polymer ?
#
loop_
_entity_poly.entity_id
_entity_poly.type
_entity_poly.pdbx_seq_one_letter_code
_entity_poly.pdbx_strand_id
1 'polypeptide(L)' 'MKTDDGTPLTDEEEKAVRSLRRLAKKWPETLGLFSWSGSLCIVRLDEGVNGRYGMPDAITPNVIGDRLPIVNDGGDPDA' A
#
# COMPACT_ATOMS: atom_id res chain seq x y z
N MET A 1 -10.90 4.97 -16.06
CA MET A 1 -11.43 4.30 -14.84
C MET A 1 -12.45 5.22 -14.16
N LYS A 2 -13.22 4.75 -13.15
CA LYS A 2 -14.19 5.59 -12.41
C LYS A 2 -14.14 5.30 -10.91
N THR A 3 -14.49 6.27 -10.08
CA THR A 3 -14.76 6.14 -8.63
C THR A 3 -16.11 5.44 -8.39
N ASP A 4 -16.40 5.09 -7.13
CA ASP A 4 -17.62 4.36 -6.74
C ASP A 4 -18.92 5.15 -6.98
N ASP A 5 -18.86 6.48 -6.94
CA ASP A 5 -19.97 7.37 -7.30
C ASP A 5 -20.12 7.59 -8.82
N GLY A 6 -19.29 6.92 -9.63
CA GLY A 6 -19.33 6.96 -11.10
C GLY A 6 -18.54 8.11 -11.74
N THR A 7 -17.83 8.92 -10.96
CA THR A 7 -16.99 10.01 -11.47
C THR A 7 -15.78 9.45 -12.25
N PRO A 8 -15.52 9.89 -13.49
CA PRO A 8 -14.32 9.47 -14.22
C PRO A 8 -13.04 9.95 -13.55
N LEU A 9 -12.01 9.08 -13.54
CA LEU A 9 -10.67 9.51 -13.18
C LEU A 9 -10.10 10.42 -14.26
N THR A 10 -9.30 11.40 -13.85
CA THR A 10 -8.41 12.16 -14.72
C THR A 10 -7.32 11.26 -15.32
N ASP A 11 -6.70 11.72 -16.40
CA ASP A 11 -5.63 10.98 -17.08
C ASP A 11 -4.43 10.71 -16.15
N GLU A 12 -4.07 11.67 -15.29
CA GLU A 12 -2.96 11.52 -14.35
C GLU A 12 -3.30 10.54 -13.21
N GLU A 13 -4.54 10.54 -12.71
CA GLU A 13 -5.01 9.53 -11.74
C GLU A 13 -4.99 8.13 -12.36
N GLU A 14 -5.49 7.97 -13.59
CA GLU A 14 -5.45 6.68 -14.28
C GLU A 14 -4.01 6.19 -14.51
N LYS A 15 -3.12 7.09 -14.90
CA LYS A 15 -1.69 6.81 -15.06
C LYS A 15 -1.03 6.42 -13.73
N ALA A 16 -1.37 7.07 -12.63
CA ALA A 16 -0.90 6.72 -11.29
C ALA A 16 -1.36 5.30 -10.90
N VAL A 17 -2.66 4.98 -11.05
CA VAL A 17 -3.22 3.65 -10.78
C VAL A 17 -2.53 2.57 -11.64
N ARG A 18 -2.35 2.82 -12.93
CA ARG A 18 -1.64 1.90 -13.82
C ARG A 18 -0.19 1.67 -13.39
N SER A 19 0.47 2.70 -12.86
CA SER A 19 1.84 2.61 -12.37
C SER A 19 1.94 1.74 -11.12
N LEU A 20 1.02 1.91 -10.16
CA LEU A 20 0.91 1.07 -8.98
C LEU A 20 0.64 -0.40 -9.34
N ARG A 21 -0.28 -0.67 -10.29
CA ARG A 21 -0.53 -2.03 -10.78
C ARG A 21 0.69 -2.68 -11.42
N ARG A 22 1.51 -1.92 -12.14
CA ARG A 22 2.78 -2.42 -12.69
C ARG A 22 3.80 -2.67 -11.60
N LEU A 23 3.87 -1.80 -10.60
CA LEU A 23 4.76 -1.95 -9.45
C LEU A 23 4.43 -3.21 -8.64
N ALA A 24 3.14 -3.47 -8.38
CA ALA A 24 2.68 -4.64 -7.63
C ALA A 24 3.17 -5.97 -8.24
N LYS A 25 3.28 -6.06 -9.57
CA LYS A 25 3.76 -7.28 -10.26
C LYS A 25 5.23 -7.61 -10.01
N LYS A 26 6.02 -6.64 -9.55
CA LYS A 26 7.46 -6.76 -9.31
C LYS A 26 7.85 -6.37 -7.89
N TRP A 27 6.86 -6.23 -7.00
CA TRP A 27 7.10 -5.85 -5.62
C TRP A 27 7.81 -7.00 -4.90
N PRO A 28 8.94 -6.74 -4.21
CA PRO A 28 9.65 -7.80 -3.50
C PRO A 28 8.76 -8.42 -2.42
N GLU A 29 8.71 -9.76 -2.36
CA GLU A 29 7.92 -10.48 -1.35
C GLU A 29 8.40 -10.23 0.10
N THR A 30 9.63 -9.74 0.25
CA THR A 30 10.23 -9.35 1.53
C THR A 30 9.83 -7.95 2.00
N LEU A 31 9.01 -7.22 1.23
CA LEU A 31 8.57 -5.87 1.56
C LEU A 31 7.05 -5.77 1.69
N GLY A 32 6.60 -5.06 2.72
CA GLY A 32 5.21 -4.71 2.96
C GLY A 32 4.95 -3.23 2.78
N LEU A 33 3.69 -2.89 2.46
CA LEU A 33 3.17 -1.53 2.57
C LEU A 33 2.19 -1.48 3.73
N PHE A 34 2.37 -0.50 4.62
CA PHE A 34 1.54 -0.31 5.81
C PHE A 34 1.10 1.14 5.93
N SER A 35 -0.15 1.38 6.32
CA SER A 35 -0.60 2.71 6.68
C SER A 35 -0.26 3.00 8.13
N TRP A 36 0.40 4.12 8.40
CA TRP A 36 0.56 4.62 9.75
C TRP A 36 0.36 6.13 9.77
N SER A 37 -0.63 6.59 10.55
CA SER A 37 -0.80 8.01 10.88
C SER A 37 -1.00 8.89 9.63
N GLY A 38 -1.79 8.39 8.67
CA GLY A 38 -2.10 9.10 7.42
C GLY A 38 -0.97 9.10 6.39
N SER A 39 0.05 8.27 6.58
CA SER A 39 1.17 8.10 5.66
C SER A 39 1.32 6.65 5.22
N LEU A 40 1.79 6.44 3.99
CA LEU A 40 2.15 5.12 3.48
C LEU A 40 3.61 4.81 3.81
N CYS A 41 3.85 3.73 4.55
CA CYS A 41 5.16 3.28 4.99
C CYS A 41 5.56 1.99 4.28
N ILE A 42 6.86 1.81 4.06
CA ILE A 42 7.44 0.55 3.57
C ILE A 42 8.10 -0.16 4.75
N VAL A 43 7.87 -1.46 4.89
CA VAL A 43 8.44 -2.29 5.96
C VAL A 43 9.10 -3.53 5.38
N ARG A 44 10.11 -4.06 6.07
CA ARG A 44 10.60 -5.42 5.79
C ARG A 44 9.68 -6.43 6.45
N LEU A 45 9.31 -7.47 5.71
CA LEU A 45 8.60 -8.62 6.24
C LEU A 45 9.61 -9.66 6.72
N ASP A 46 9.34 -10.26 7.88
CA ASP A 46 10.13 -11.37 8.40
C ASP A 46 9.82 -12.67 7.62
N GLU A 47 10.76 -13.63 7.67
CA GLU A 47 10.61 -14.92 7.01
C GLU A 47 9.34 -15.66 7.48
N GLY A 48 8.52 -16.10 6.53
CA GLY A 48 7.26 -16.81 6.81
C GLY A 48 5.99 -15.96 6.67
N VAL A 49 6.11 -14.63 6.56
CA VAL A 49 5.00 -13.75 6.19
C VAL A 49 4.86 -13.75 4.67
N ASN A 50 4.06 -14.68 4.14
CA ASN A 50 3.68 -14.64 2.73
C ASN A 50 2.65 -13.52 2.55
N GLY A 51 3.09 -12.40 1.97
CA GLY A 51 2.35 -11.14 1.80
C GLY A 51 1.07 -11.17 0.95
N ARG A 52 0.33 -12.28 0.94
CA ARG A 52 -0.97 -12.40 0.27
C ARG A 52 -2.16 -12.11 1.19
N TYR A 53 -2.07 -12.32 2.52
CA TYR A 53 -3.27 -12.23 3.39
C TYR A 53 -3.03 -11.82 4.86
N GLY A 54 -1.89 -11.22 5.24
CA GLY A 54 -1.75 -10.70 6.59
C GLY A 54 -0.43 -9.99 6.86
N MET A 55 -0.53 -8.77 7.39
CA MET A 55 0.56 -8.18 8.17
C MET A 55 0.47 -8.76 9.59
N PRO A 56 1.58 -9.14 10.24
CA PRO A 56 1.54 -9.54 11.65
C PRO A 56 0.91 -8.43 12.51
N ASP A 57 -0.01 -8.78 13.42
CA ASP A 57 -0.65 -7.84 14.36
C ASP A 57 0.36 -7.08 15.25
N ALA A 58 1.59 -7.57 15.31
CA ALA A 58 2.69 -7.00 16.07
C ALA A 58 3.94 -6.81 15.20
N ILE A 59 3.83 -6.13 14.05
CA ILE A 59 5.05 -5.56 13.47
C ILE A 59 5.51 -4.43 14.40
N THR A 60 6.68 -4.57 15.02
CA THR A 60 7.49 -3.38 15.35
C THR A 60 8.12 -2.98 14.03
N PRO A 61 7.55 -2.02 13.27
CA PRO A 61 7.94 -1.87 11.88
C PRO A 61 9.40 -1.43 11.83
N ASN A 62 10.23 -2.31 11.29
CA ASN A 62 11.49 -1.91 10.69
C ASN A 62 11.14 -1.13 9.42
N VAL A 63 10.69 0.11 9.61
CA VAL A 63 10.35 1.03 8.53
C VAL A 63 11.61 1.21 7.70
N ILE A 64 11.55 0.79 6.44
CA ILE A 64 12.64 0.98 5.49
C ILE A 64 12.33 2.25 4.71
N GLY A 65 13.11 3.30 4.97
CA GLY A 65 13.05 4.55 4.22
C GLY A 65 11.99 5.53 4.72
N ASP A 66 11.81 6.60 3.93
CA ASP A 66 10.94 7.72 4.28
C ASP A 66 9.46 7.39 4.08
N ARG A 67 8.61 8.08 4.86
CA ARG A 67 7.16 8.07 4.69
C ARG A 67 6.81 8.63 3.32
N LEU A 68 6.05 7.87 2.53
CA LEU A 68 5.53 8.40 1.28
C LEU A 68 4.39 9.38 1.61
N PRO A 69 4.40 10.60 1.05
CA PRO A 69 3.36 11.61 1.26
C PRO A 69 2.11 11.29 0.42
N ILE A 70 1.73 10.00 0.37
CA ILE A 70 0.51 9.52 -0.24
C ILE A 70 -0.48 9.37 0.91
N VAL A 71 -1.55 10.16 0.86
CA VAL A 71 -2.65 10.09 1.82
C VAL A 71 -3.21 8.66 1.81
N ASN A 72 -3.38 8.11 3.00
CA ASN A 72 -4.13 6.87 3.22
C ASN A 72 -4.98 7.01 4.49
N ASP A 73 -5.98 6.15 4.60
CA ASP A 73 -7.03 6.20 5.62
C ASP A 73 -6.66 5.49 6.94
N GLY A 74 -5.59 4.69 6.96
CA GLY A 74 -5.22 3.89 8.12
C GLY A 74 -5.35 2.37 7.92
N GLY A 75 -6.19 1.93 6.96
CA GLY A 75 -6.84 0.62 6.99
C GLY A 75 -7.86 0.53 8.14
N ASP A 76 -9.02 -0.09 8.07
CA ASP A 76 -9.70 -0.96 7.11
C ASP A 76 -11.16 -0.44 6.99
N PRO A 77 -11.74 -0.31 5.79
CA PRO A 77 -13.15 0.10 5.64
C PRO A 77 -14.17 -0.93 6.17
N ASP A 78 -13.74 -2.17 6.40
CA ASP A 78 -14.56 -3.31 6.85
C ASP A 78 -14.17 -3.87 8.25
N ALA A 79 -13.26 -3.21 9.00
CA ALA A 79 -12.88 -3.61 10.37
C ALA A 79 -13.80 -3.05 11.47
#